data_AF-A0A538Q2K2-F1
#
_entry.id   AF-A0A538Q2K2-F1
#
_cell.length_a   1.000
_cell.length_b   1.000
_cell.length_c   1.000
_cell.angle_alpha   90.00
_cell.angle_beta   90.00
_cell.angle_gamma   90.00
#
_symmetry.space_group_name_H-M   'P 1'
#
loop_
_entity.id
_entity.type
_entity.pdbx_description
1 polymer ?
#
loop_
_entity_poly.entity_id
_entity_poly.type
_entity_poly.pdbx_seq_one_letter_code
_entity_poly.pdbx_strand_id
1 'polypeptide(L)'
;MADPVDDHVSRVAQTSDEPLRFQPQVQPPIARLRPVFVIAFVATAAFALGVIAWDMWIHPREVTAAEPAAVLRGCTSLEVEQTVRAAAMSDIERAMCLAVAGKIDRARELLHTMTDPMRAQAISEVFNVAHPIADRGDDESAGPIMALVVEFWPDNYMAVFHAGMAEFALGHDAAARLQLERFLAMYQLHDVWRARADRSLAAMATHTELSKREAHFPE
;
A
#
# COMPACT_ATOMS: atom_id res chain seq x y z
N MET A 1 48.61 18.25 4.45
CA MET A 1 48.53 17.89 3.02
C MET A 1 47.12 18.20 2.59
N ALA A 2 46.96 19.32 1.90
CA ALA A 2 45.68 19.85 1.42
C ALA A 2 45.75 19.76 -0.10
N ASP A 3 44.74 19.13 -0.70
CA ASP A 3 44.55 19.11 -2.16
C ASP A 3 43.34 19.96 -2.55
N PRO A 4 43.31 20.52 -3.78
CA PRO A 4 42.59 21.73 -4.10
C PRO A 4 41.24 21.48 -4.79
N VAL A 5 40.43 22.53 -4.72
CA VAL A 5 39.14 22.76 -5.38
C VAL A 5 39.36 22.99 -6.87
N ASP A 6 38.63 22.27 -7.73
CA ASP A 6 38.53 22.59 -9.16
C ASP A 6 37.13 23.06 -9.53
N ASP A 7 37.09 24.34 -9.91
CA ASP A 7 35.99 25.09 -10.52
C ASP A 7 35.94 24.75 -12.02
N HIS A 8 34.82 24.20 -12.50
CA HIS A 8 34.51 24.23 -13.93
C HIS A 8 33.11 24.77 -14.20
N VAL A 9 33.07 26.10 -14.27
CA VAL A 9 32.14 26.89 -15.07
C VAL A 9 32.43 26.63 -16.55
N SER A 10 31.43 26.20 -17.32
CA SER A 10 31.40 26.41 -18.77
C SER A 10 29.97 26.58 -19.28
N ARG A 11 29.68 27.86 -19.53
CA ARG A 11 28.54 28.45 -20.20
C ARG A 11 28.75 28.28 -21.71
N VAL A 12 27.85 27.60 -22.41
CA VAL A 12 27.74 27.70 -23.88
C VAL A 12 26.27 27.93 -24.24
N ALA A 13 25.97 29.20 -24.54
CA ALA A 13 24.77 29.59 -25.25
C ALA A 13 25.02 29.38 -26.75
N GLN A 14 24.24 28.52 -27.39
CA GLN A 14 24.17 28.39 -28.84
C GLN A 14 22.89 29.07 -29.31
N THR A 15 23.04 30.28 -29.85
CA THR A 15 22.02 30.97 -30.64
C THR A 15 22.25 30.63 -32.11
N SER A 16 21.39 29.78 -32.67
CA SER A 16 21.39 29.44 -34.10
C SER A 16 20.34 30.30 -34.81
N ASP A 17 20.80 31.37 -35.46
CA ASP A 17 20.02 32.15 -36.44
C ASP A 17 19.97 31.36 -37.74
N GLU A 18 18.85 30.65 -37.98
CA GLU A 18 18.57 29.99 -39.25
C GLU A 18 17.45 30.76 -39.98
N PRO A 19 17.66 31.24 -41.22
CA PRO A 19 16.63 31.95 -41.96
C PRO A 19 15.50 31.00 -42.37
N LEU A 20 14.29 31.26 -41.82
CA LEU A 20 13.05 30.57 -42.11
C LEU A 20 12.77 30.52 -43.63
N ARG A 21 13.09 29.39 -44.27
CA ARG A 21 12.63 29.08 -45.62
C ARG A 21 11.14 28.80 -45.57
N PHE A 22 10.36 29.69 -46.19
CA PHE A 22 8.93 29.51 -46.37
C PHE A 22 8.67 28.33 -47.33
N GLN A 23 8.36 27.15 -46.78
CA GLN A 23 7.81 26.06 -47.57
C GLN A 23 6.29 26.24 -47.67
N PRO A 24 5.73 26.39 -48.88
CA PRO A 24 4.29 26.40 -49.05
C PRO A 24 3.74 25.04 -48.62
N GLN A 25 3.05 25.01 -47.48
CA GLN A 25 2.31 23.84 -47.05
C GLN A 25 1.17 23.59 -48.02
N VAL A 26 1.37 22.64 -48.94
CA VAL A 26 0.29 22.02 -49.69
C VAL A 26 -0.49 21.19 -48.68
N GLN A 27 -1.59 21.74 -48.17
CA GLN A 27 -2.46 21.01 -47.25
C GLN A 27 -2.97 19.75 -47.96
N PRO A 28 -2.76 18.55 -47.38
CA PRO A 28 -3.33 17.34 -47.94
C PRO A 28 -4.85 17.49 -47.98
N PRO A 29 -5.53 16.93 -49.01
CA PRO A 29 -6.98 17.01 -49.11
C PRO A 29 -7.60 16.44 -47.84
N ILE A 30 -8.34 17.28 -47.11
CA ILE A 30 -9.08 16.88 -45.93
C ILE A 30 -10.10 15.85 -46.39
N ALA A 31 -9.86 14.58 -46.08
CA ALA A 31 -10.79 13.50 -46.34
C ALA A 31 -12.07 13.79 -45.56
N ARG A 32 -13.10 14.32 -46.25
CA ARG A 32 -14.41 14.54 -45.65
C ARG A 32 -15.02 13.17 -45.36
N LEU A 33 -14.89 12.72 -44.11
CA LEU A 33 -15.63 11.57 -43.59
C LEU A 33 -17.11 11.78 -43.90
N ARG A 34 -17.69 10.87 -44.68
CA ARG A 34 -19.11 10.96 -45.03
C ARG A 34 -19.90 10.89 -43.72
N PRO A 35 -20.92 11.74 -43.54
CA PRO A 35 -21.65 11.86 -42.27
C PRO A 35 -22.25 10.53 -41.79
N VAL A 36 -22.54 9.61 -42.71
CA VAL A 36 -23.02 8.26 -42.40
C VAL A 36 -22.01 7.44 -41.58
N PHE A 37 -20.71 7.56 -41.83
CA PHE A 37 -19.69 6.82 -41.06
C PHE A 37 -19.54 7.36 -39.64
N VAL A 38 -19.66 8.67 -39.47
CA VAL A 38 -19.59 9.30 -38.13
C VAL A 38 -20.79 8.86 -37.28
N ILE A 39 -21.99 8.84 -37.86
CA ILE A 39 -23.21 8.40 -37.16
C ILE A 39 -23.11 6.92 -36.77
N ALA A 40 -22.63 6.05 -37.67
CA ALA A 40 -22.46 4.63 -37.38
C ALA A 40 -21.44 4.38 -36.24
N PHE A 41 -20.35 5.15 -36.21
CA PHE A 41 -19.33 5.05 -35.15
C PHE A 41 -19.86 5.51 -33.79
N VAL A 42 -20.61 6.62 -33.74
CA VAL A 42 -21.21 7.12 -32.50
C VAL A 42 -22.26 6.13 -31.96
N ALA A 43 -23.10 5.56 -32.83
CA ALA A 43 -24.10 4.59 -32.43
C ALA A 43 -23.49 3.31 -31.84
N THR A 44 -22.39 2.81 -32.44
CA THR A 44 -21.69 1.62 -31.94
C THR A 44 -20.97 1.89 -30.62
N ALA A 45 -20.31 3.04 -30.46
CA ALA A 45 -19.70 3.44 -29.20
C ALA A 45 -20.74 3.60 -28.08
N ALA A 46 -21.88 4.24 -28.36
CA ALA A 46 -22.97 4.39 -27.40
C ALA A 46 -23.58 3.04 -26.98
N PHE A 47 -23.74 2.11 -27.93
CA PHE A 47 -24.21 0.75 -27.61
C PHE A 47 -23.20 -0.02 -26.76
N ALA A 48 -21.90 0.02 -27.09
CA ALA A 48 -20.86 -0.65 -26.31
C ALA A 48 -20.78 -0.11 -24.88
N LEU A 49 -20.82 1.23 -24.71
CA LEU A 49 -20.86 1.85 -23.38
C LEU A 49 -22.16 1.52 -22.64
N GLY A 50 -23.29 1.46 -23.34
CA GLY A 50 -24.57 1.04 -22.79
C GLY A 50 -24.55 -0.40 -22.28
N VAL A 51 -23.92 -1.32 -23.03
CA VAL A 51 -23.76 -2.73 -22.61
C VAL A 51 -22.83 -2.84 -21.40
N ILE A 52 -21.71 -2.10 -21.36
CA ILE A 52 -20.81 -2.09 -20.20
C ILE A 52 -21.53 -1.51 -18.97
N ALA A 53 -22.22 -0.39 -19.12
CA ALA A 53 -22.97 0.23 -18.03
C ALA A 53 -24.13 -0.66 -17.54
N TRP A 54 -24.83 -1.32 -18.47
CA TRP A 54 -25.88 -2.29 -18.16
C TRP A 54 -25.33 -3.53 -17.46
N ASP A 55 -24.22 -4.08 -17.94
CA ASP A 55 -23.54 -5.22 -17.32
C ASP A 55 -23.08 -4.87 -15.89
N MET A 56 -22.49 -3.69 -15.68
CA MET A 56 -22.14 -3.18 -14.35
C MET A 56 -23.36 -2.96 -13.43
N TRP A 57 -24.54 -2.70 -13.99
CA TRP A 57 -25.77 -2.46 -13.22
C TRP A 57 -26.56 -3.74 -12.93
N ILE A 58 -26.62 -4.69 -13.86
CA ILE A 58 -27.31 -5.98 -13.72
C ILE A 58 -26.45 -7.00 -12.98
N HIS A 59 -25.16 -6.98 -13.27
CA HIS A 59 -24.14 -7.70 -12.52
C HIS A 59 -23.31 -6.65 -11.80
N PRO A 60 -23.85 -5.99 -10.75
CA PRO A 60 -22.94 -5.37 -9.80
C PRO A 60 -22.02 -6.53 -9.42
N ARG A 61 -20.72 -6.43 -9.72
CA ARG A 61 -19.78 -7.34 -9.09
C ARG A 61 -20.10 -7.16 -7.64
N GLU A 62 -20.70 -8.19 -7.05
CA GLU A 62 -20.58 -8.36 -5.64
C GLU A 62 -19.06 -8.38 -5.48
N VAL A 63 -18.50 -7.23 -5.10
CA VAL A 63 -17.46 -7.25 -4.10
C VAL A 63 -18.19 -7.86 -2.92
N THR A 64 -18.39 -9.19 -2.98
CA THR A 64 -18.32 -9.99 -1.80
C THR A 64 -16.92 -9.64 -1.32
N ALA A 65 -16.83 -8.60 -0.50
CA ALA A 65 -16.23 -8.78 0.78
C ALA A 65 -16.89 -10.06 1.31
N ALA A 66 -16.39 -11.21 0.85
CA ALA A 66 -16.58 -12.46 1.54
C ALA A 66 -16.11 -12.06 2.92
N GLU A 67 -17.09 -11.92 3.81
CA GLU A 67 -16.93 -11.28 5.10
C GLU A 67 -15.61 -11.79 5.66
N PRO A 68 -14.57 -10.96 5.87
CA PRO A 68 -13.25 -11.48 6.25
C PRO A 68 -13.36 -12.39 7.49
N ALA A 69 -14.39 -12.18 8.31
CA ALA A 69 -14.84 -13.05 9.39
C ALA A 69 -15.11 -14.52 9.02
N ALA A 70 -15.63 -14.83 7.83
CA ALA A 70 -15.94 -16.19 7.40
C ALA A 70 -14.67 -17.00 7.05
N VAL A 71 -13.70 -16.37 6.39
CA VAL A 71 -12.40 -16.99 6.07
C VAL A 71 -11.54 -17.18 7.33
N LEU A 72 -11.74 -16.34 8.36
CA LEU A 72 -11.00 -16.41 9.61
C LEU A 72 -11.58 -17.38 10.65
N ARG A 73 -12.75 -17.98 10.41
CA ARG A 73 -13.27 -19.03 11.32
C ARG A 73 -12.31 -20.22 11.35
N GLY A 74 -11.73 -20.49 12.51
CA GLY A 74 -10.75 -21.57 12.68
C GLY A 74 -9.29 -21.16 12.45
N CYS A 75 -9.01 -19.87 12.26
CA CYS A 75 -7.65 -19.32 12.20
C CYS A 75 -7.15 -18.88 13.59
N THR A 76 -7.49 -19.64 14.63
CA THR A 76 -6.95 -19.44 15.97
C THR A 76 -5.58 -20.09 16.10
N SER A 77 -4.76 -19.66 17.05
CA SER A 77 -3.43 -20.23 17.29
C SER A 77 -3.45 -21.74 17.59
N LEU A 78 -4.58 -22.27 18.07
CA LEU A 78 -4.80 -23.68 18.38
C LEU A 78 -5.26 -24.50 17.17
N GLU A 79 -6.07 -23.92 16.28
CA GLU A 79 -6.72 -24.65 15.18
C GLU A 79 -5.99 -24.49 13.85
N VAL A 80 -5.20 -23.41 13.69
CA VAL A 80 -4.58 -23.02 12.42
C VAL A 80 -3.82 -24.16 11.75
N GLU A 81 -3.11 -24.99 12.51
CA GLU A 81 -2.34 -26.12 11.98
C GLU A 81 -3.22 -27.16 11.28
N GLN A 82 -4.43 -27.40 11.78
CA GLN A 82 -5.38 -28.31 11.16
C GLN A 82 -6.12 -27.61 10.01
N THR A 83 -6.52 -26.35 10.21
CA THR A 83 -7.24 -25.55 9.23
C THR A 83 -6.43 -25.37 7.95
N VAL A 84 -5.15 -24.97 8.04
CA VAL A 84 -4.30 -24.74 6.86
C VAL A 84 -3.93 -26.03 6.11
N ARG A 85 -4.05 -27.19 6.74
CA ARG A 85 -3.87 -28.50 6.11
C ARG A 85 -5.11 -28.97 5.34
N ALA A 86 -6.27 -28.37 5.57
CA ALA A 86 -7.46 -28.69 4.80
C ALA A 86 -7.28 -28.25 3.34
N ALA A 87 -7.60 -29.13 2.38
CA ALA A 87 -7.31 -28.94 0.96
C ALA A 87 -8.07 -27.77 0.29
N ALA A 88 -9.01 -27.14 0.98
CA ALA A 88 -9.90 -26.13 0.41
C ALA A 88 -9.32 -24.70 0.40
N MET A 89 -8.22 -24.42 1.11
CA MET A 89 -7.65 -23.08 1.16
C MET A 89 -6.71 -22.79 -0.02
N SER A 90 -6.74 -21.57 -0.52
CA SER A 90 -5.69 -20.99 -1.37
C SER A 90 -4.45 -20.63 -0.54
N ASP A 91 -3.32 -20.38 -1.20
CA ASP A 91 -2.10 -19.94 -0.51
C ASP A 91 -2.25 -18.55 0.12
N ILE A 92 -3.05 -17.67 -0.49
CA ILE A 92 -3.37 -16.34 0.06
C ILE A 92 -4.13 -16.48 1.39
N GLU A 93 -5.19 -17.30 1.40
CA GLU A 93 -5.98 -17.55 2.61
C GLU A 93 -5.13 -18.22 3.70
N ARG A 94 -4.24 -19.16 3.33
CA ARG A 94 -3.29 -19.78 4.27
C ARG A 94 -2.35 -18.75 4.88
N ALA A 95 -1.76 -17.86 4.09
CA ALA A 95 -0.84 -16.83 4.60
C ALA A 95 -1.55 -15.89 5.58
N MET A 96 -2.76 -15.45 5.24
CA MET A 96 -3.60 -14.62 6.11
C MET A 96 -3.95 -15.35 7.42
N CYS A 97 -4.40 -16.61 7.34
CA CYS A 97 -4.76 -17.42 8.49
C CYS A 97 -3.57 -17.65 9.43
N LEU A 98 -2.39 -17.95 8.87
CA LEU A 98 -1.15 -18.10 9.64
C LEU A 98 -0.77 -16.78 10.34
N ALA A 99 -0.86 -15.64 9.64
CA ALA A 99 -0.53 -14.34 10.22
C ALA A 99 -1.44 -13.99 11.40
N VAL A 100 -2.76 -14.10 11.22
CA VAL A 100 -3.76 -13.80 12.27
C VAL A 100 -3.66 -14.78 13.45
N ALA A 101 -3.28 -16.03 13.21
CA ALA A 101 -3.04 -17.01 14.26
C ALA A 101 -1.71 -16.80 15.01
N GLY A 102 -0.95 -15.75 14.70
CA GLY A 102 0.36 -15.44 15.28
C GLY A 102 1.50 -16.34 14.78
N LYS A 103 1.30 -17.12 13.71
CA LYS A 103 2.33 -17.97 13.08
C LYS A 103 3.12 -17.16 12.04
N ILE A 104 3.68 -16.03 12.45
CA ILE A 104 4.31 -15.03 11.56
C ILE A 104 5.42 -15.63 10.72
N ASP A 105 6.30 -16.46 11.30
CA ASP A 105 7.40 -17.08 10.55
C ASP A 105 6.90 -18.00 9.44
N ARG A 106 5.83 -18.76 9.70
CA ARG A 106 5.23 -19.63 8.69
C ARG A 106 4.49 -18.85 7.61
N ALA A 107 3.84 -17.74 7.98
CA ALA A 107 3.24 -16.83 7.02
C ALA A 107 4.33 -16.24 6.09
N ARG A 108 5.46 -15.80 6.65
CA ARG A 108 6.64 -15.33 5.90
C ARG A 108 7.20 -16.38 4.95
N GLU A 109 7.43 -17.59 5.45
CA GLU A 109 7.90 -18.72 4.62
C GLU A 109 6.97 -18.95 3.42
N LEU A 110 5.65 -19.00 3.66
CA LEU A 110 4.67 -19.19 2.61
C LEU A 110 4.69 -18.03 1.60
N LEU A 111 4.73 -16.77 2.06
CA LEU A 111 4.83 -15.59 1.20
C LEU A 111 6.06 -15.65 0.28
N HIS A 112 7.21 -16.12 0.77
CA HIS A 112 8.42 -16.26 -0.05
C HIS A 112 8.30 -17.29 -1.19
N THR A 113 7.35 -18.23 -1.11
CA THR A 113 7.12 -19.21 -2.19
C THR A 113 6.23 -18.68 -3.31
N MET A 114 5.52 -17.57 -3.07
CA MET A 114 4.58 -16.99 -4.03
C MET A 114 5.29 -16.18 -5.11
N THR A 115 4.68 -16.14 -6.31
CA THR A 115 5.05 -15.19 -7.36
C THR A 115 4.80 -13.75 -6.89
N ASP A 116 5.49 -12.77 -7.48
CA ASP A 116 5.36 -11.36 -7.07
C ASP A 116 3.91 -10.84 -7.10
N PRO A 117 3.09 -11.10 -8.13
CA PRO A 117 1.70 -10.66 -8.14
C PRO A 117 0.86 -11.32 -7.03
N MET A 118 1.05 -12.62 -6.79
CA MET A 118 0.34 -13.35 -5.73
C MET A 118 0.77 -12.87 -4.34
N ARG A 119 2.06 -12.61 -4.13
CA ARG A 119 2.60 -12.13 -2.86
C ARG A 119 2.10 -10.72 -2.55
N ALA A 120 2.05 -9.85 -3.55
CA ALA A 120 1.48 -8.50 -3.41
C ALA A 120 -0.02 -8.56 -3.05
N GLN A 121 -0.77 -9.47 -3.66
CA GLN A 121 -2.17 -9.70 -3.29
C GLN A 121 -2.28 -10.23 -1.84
N ALA A 122 -1.50 -11.25 -1.49
CA ALA A 122 -1.52 -11.86 -0.17
C ALA A 122 -1.22 -10.86 0.94
N ILE A 123 -0.18 -10.03 0.76
CA ILE A 123 0.19 -9.03 1.79
C ILE A 123 -0.86 -7.93 1.93
N SER A 124 -1.55 -7.57 0.84
CA SER A 124 -2.68 -6.65 0.90
C SER A 124 -3.82 -7.22 1.74
N GLU A 125 -4.13 -8.52 1.62
CA GLU A 125 -5.18 -9.15 2.42
C GLU A 125 -4.78 -9.30 3.90
N VAL A 126 -3.51 -9.65 4.17
CA VAL A 126 -2.97 -9.66 5.53
C VAL A 126 -3.12 -8.27 6.17
N PHE A 127 -2.78 -7.20 5.45
CA PHE A 127 -2.99 -5.83 5.92
C PHE A 127 -4.46 -5.52 6.19
N ASN A 128 -5.36 -5.85 5.26
CA ASN A 128 -6.80 -5.57 5.39
C ASN A 128 -7.41 -6.22 6.66
N VAL A 129 -6.94 -7.40 7.05
CA VAL A 129 -7.39 -8.07 8.26
C VAL A 129 -6.72 -7.53 9.52
N ALA A 130 -5.43 -7.21 9.46
CA ALA A 130 -4.68 -6.74 10.62
C ALA A 130 -4.98 -5.27 10.96
N HIS A 131 -5.34 -4.46 9.97
CA HIS A 131 -5.55 -3.02 10.15
C HIS A 131 -6.64 -2.69 11.18
N PRO A 132 -7.84 -3.30 11.14
CA PRO A 132 -8.85 -3.10 12.19
C PRO A 132 -8.46 -3.64 13.58
N ILE A 133 -7.44 -4.51 13.68
CA ILE A 133 -6.90 -4.97 14.96
C ILE A 133 -6.00 -3.87 15.54
N ALA A 134 -5.11 -3.32 14.72
CA ALA A 134 -4.25 -2.19 15.08
C ALA A 134 -5.05 -0.92 15.42
N ASP A 135 -6.10 -0.62 14.64
CA ASP A 135 -6.99 0.50 14.88
C ASP A 135 -7.76 0.40 16.20
N ARG A 136 -7.88 -0.80 16.80
CA ARG A 136 -8.45 -0.98 18.14
C ARG A 136 -7.42 -0.92 19.27
N GLY A 137 -6.14 -0.71 18.94
CA GLY A 137 -5.04 -0.65 19.90
C GLY A 137 -4.60 -2.01 20.44
N ASP A 138 -4.92 -3.11 19.74
CA ASP A 138 -4.38 -4.44 20.09
C ASP A 138 -2.99 -4.60 19.48
N ASP A 139 -2.05 -3.84 20.04
CA ASP A 139 -0.67 -3.73 19.59
C ASP A 139 0.11 -5.05 19.71
N GLU A 140 -0.19 -5.85 20.73
CA GLU A 140 0.42 -7.18 20.94
C GLU A 140 0.08 -8.13 19.79
N SER A 141 -1.19 -8.15 19.36
CA SER A 141 -1.63 -9.01 18.26
C SER A 141 -1.26 -8.42 16.89
N ALA A 142 -1.43 -7.11 16.70
CA ALA A 142 -1.25 -6.47 15.40
C ALA A 142 0.21 -6.18 15.05
N GLY A 143 1.07 -5.88 16.03
CA GLY A 143 2.45 -5.47 15.82
C GLY A 143 3.25 -6.44 14.94
N PRO A 144 3.33 -7.74 15.30
CA PRO A 144 4.03 -8.73 14.49
C PRO A 144 3.46 -8.91 13.08
N ILE A 145 2.13 -8.75 12.90
CA ILE A 145 1.49 -8.83 11.58
C ILE A 145 1.83 -7.58 10.74
N MET A 146 1.81 -6.39 11.34
CA MET A 146 2.20 -5.15 10.67
C MET A 146 3.68 -5.14 10.29
N ALA A 147 4.56 -5.68 11.14
CA ALA A 147 5.96 -5.89 10.80
C ALA A 147 6.12 -6.80 9.57
N LEU A 148 5.34 -7.88 9.48
CA LEU A 148 5.29 -8.73 8.29
C LEU A 148 4.81 -7.95 7.05
N VAL A 149 3.77 -7.11 7.18
CA VAL A 149 3.31 -6.24 6.09
C VAL A 149 4.43 -5.29 5.63
N VAL A 150 5.15 -4.65 6.55
CA VAL A 150 6.26 -3.75 6.22
C VAL A 150 7.42 -4.47 5.53
N GLU A 151 7.67 -5.73 5.87
CA GLU A 151 8.70 -6.56 5.24
C GLU A 151 8.44 -6.77 3.74
N PHE A 152 7.18 -7.01 3.36
CA PHE A 152 6.78 -7.31 1.97
C PHE A 152 6.14 -6.12 1.22
N TRP A 153 5.73 -5.07 1.93
CA TRP A 153 5.16 -3.83 1.40
C TRP A 153 5.75 -2.60 2.13
N PRO A 154 7.05 -2.31 1.91
CA PRO A 154 7.80 -1.26 2.61
C PRO A 154 7.21 0.15 2.53
N ASP A 155 6.51 0.47 1.44
CA ASP A 155 5.99 1.81 1.17
C ASP A 155 4.53 2.00 1.65
N ASN A 156 3.96 1.00 2.34
CA ASN A 156 2.65 1.14 2.99
C ASN A 156 2.81 1.94 4.29
N TYR A 157 2.60 3.26 4.19
CA TYR A 157 2.79 4.16 5.32
C TYR A 157 1.90 3.83 6.53
N MET A 158 0.70 3.26 6.33
CA MET A 158 -0.20 2.86 7.41
C MET A 158 0.34 1.65 8.16
N ALA A 159 0.86 0.65 7.45
CA ALA A 159 1.51 -0.50 8.06
C ALA A 159 2.77 -0.09 8.84
N VAL A 160 3.58 0.82 8.28
CA VAL A 160 4.77 1.36 8.96
C VAL A 160 4.38 2.13 10.23
N PHE A 161 3.33 2.96 10.17
CA PHE A 161 2.81 3.66 11.34
C PHE A 161 2.39 2.67 12.43
N HIS A 162 1.54 1.69 12.09
CA HIS A 162 1.00 0.73 13.05
C HIS A 162 2.07 -0.19 13.63
N ALA A 163 3.04 -0.62 12.83
CA ALA A 163 4.21 -1.33 13.33
C ALA A 163 4.99 -0.46 14.33
N GLY A 164 5.28 0.81 14.01
CA GLY A 164 6.00 1.72 14.91
C GLY A 164 5.25 2.02 16.21
N MET A 165 3.93 2.18 16.14
CA MET A 165 3.09 2.39 17.32
C MET A 165 3.03 1.15 18.22
N ALA A 166 2.95 -0.06 17.63
CA ALA A 166 2.96 -1.29 18.40
C ALA A 166 4.29 -1.49 19.14
N GLU A 167 5.42 -1.27 18.46
CA GLU A 167 6.74 -1.31 19.11
C GLU A 167 6.86 -0.28 20.24
N PHE A 168 6.29 0.92 20.06
CA PHE A 168 6.26 1.95 21.10
C PHE A 168 5.45 1.50 22.33
N ALA A 169 4.27 0.90 22.10
CA ALA A 169 3.38 0.36 23.12
C ALA A 169 4.08 -0.72 23.97
N LEU A 170 4.81 -1.59 23.30
CA LEU A 170 5.50 -2.74 23.89
C LEU A 170 6.85 -2.39 24.52
N GLY A 171 7.30 -1.14 24.38
CA GLY A 171 8.55 -0.66 24.98
C GLY A 171 9.81 -0.92 24.17
N HIS A 172 9.68 -1.24 22.89
CA HIS A 172 10.78 -1.52 21.99
C HIS A 172 11.27 -0.24 21.28
N ASP A 173 11.82 0.71 22.04
CA ASP A 173 12.10 2.09 21.60
C ASP A 173 12.95 2.20 20.34
N ALA A 174 13.92 1.29 20.15
CA ALA A 174 14.79 1.31 18.98
C ALA A 174 14.00 0.97 17.69
N ALA A 175 13.18 -0.07 17.74
CA ALA A 175 12.34 -0.49 16.62
C ALA A 175 11.23 0.54 16.34
N ALA A 176 10.58 1.04 17.39
CA ALA A 176 9.58 2.08 17.31
C ALA A 176 10.11 3.35 16.63
N ARG A 177 11.28 3.85 17.07
CA ARG A 177 11.90 5.04 16.48
C ARG A 177 12.16 4.86 14.98
N LEU A 178 12.76 3.74 14.60
CA LEU A 178 13.06 3.44 13.20
C LEU A 178 11.80 3.50 12.32
N GLN A 179 10.72 2.87 12.75
CA GLN A 179 9.47 2.83 11.98
C GLN A 179 8.75 4.18 11.96
N LEU A 180 8.67 4.87 13.10
CA LEU A 180 7.97 6.17 13.19
C LEU A 180 8.70 7.27 12.41
N GLU A 181 10.04 7.30 12.43
CA GLU A 181 10.82 8.21 11.58
C GLU A 181 10.60 7.92 10.09
N ARG A 182 10.54 6.64 9.71
CA ARG A 182 10.21 6.22 8.35
C ARG A 182 8.79 6.65 7.95
N PHE A 183 7.81 6.47 8.82
CA PHE A 183 6.44 6.96 8.59
C PHE A 183 6.43 8.47 8.32
N LEU A 184 7.10 9.28 9.15
CA LEU A 184 7.17 10.74 8.99
C LEU A 184 7.89 11.17 7.70
N ALA A 185 8.81 10.35 7.17
CA ALA A 185 9.42 10.59 5.87
C ALA A 185 8.43 10.37 4.71
N MET A 186 7.54 9.39 4.81
CA MET A 186 6.55 9.05 3.78
C MET A 186 5.27 9.91 3.88
N TYR A 187 4.90 10.33 5.09
CA TYR A 187 3.61 10.95 5.40
C TYR A 187 3.75 12.41 5.83
N GLN A 188 3.34 13.32 4.95
CA GLN A 188 3.54 14.77 5.12
C GLN A 188 2.28 15.53 5.57
N LEU A 189 1.12 14.88 5.65
CA LEU A 189 -0.10 15.56 6.09
C LEU A 189 -0.03 15.85 7.59
N HIS A 190 -0.34 17.09 7.98
CA HIS A 190 -0.36 17.52 9.37
C HIS A 190 -1.71 17.20 10.02
N ASP A 191 -1.88 15.94 10.40
CA ASP A 191 -3.10 15.45 11.01
C ASP A 191 -2.84 14.66 12.31
N VAL A 192 -3.86 13.94 12.78
CA VAL A 192 -3.80 13.16 14.01
C VAL A 192 -2.79 12.02 13.97
N TRP A 193 -2.51 11.43 12.81
CA TRP A 193 -1.56 10.32 12.65
C TRP A 193 -0.13 10.83 12.80
N ARG A 194 0.21 11.91 12.07
CA ARG A 194 1.51 12.57 12.21
C ARG A 194 1.75 13.07 13.63
N ALA A 195 0.78 13.79 14.20
CA ALA A 195 0.91 14.31 15.56
C ALA A 195 1.11 13.19 16.60
N ARG A 196 0.52 12.00 16.38
CA ARG A 196 0.71 10.84 17.25
C ARG A 196 2.12 10.26 17.12
N ALA A 197 2.64 10.08 15.91
CA ALA A 197 4.02 9.64 15.70
C ALA A 197 5.03 10.61 16.34
N ASP A 198 4.86 11.91 16.15
CA ASP A 198 5.71 12.95 16.76
C ASP A 198 5.70 12.87 18.30
N ARG A 199 4.52 12.69 18.92
CA ARG A 199 4.39 12.53 20.37
C ARG A 199 5.06 11.25 20.89
N SER A 200 4.91 10.13 20.20
CA SER A 200 5.56 8.87 20.57
C SER A 200 7.08 8.99 20.52
N LEU A 201 7.63 9.63 19.47
CA LEU A 201 9.07 9.92 19.37
C LEU A 201 9.55 10.81 20.53
N ALA A 202 8.80 11.86 20.86
CA ALA A 202 9.12 12.74 21.99
C ALA A 202 9.09 11.99 23.33
N ALA A 203 8.10 11.12 23.55
CA ALA A 203 7.97 10.33 24.77
C ALA A 203 9.14 9.35 24.95
N MET A 204 9.64 8.74 23.87
CA MET A 204 10.84 7.91 23.92
C MET A 204 12.09 8.74 24.23
N ALA A 205 12.21 9.96 23.70
CA ALA A 205 13.34 10.85 23.98
C ALA A 205 13.41 11.28 25.45
N THR A 206 12.26 11.36 26.13
CA THR A 206 12.18 11.68 27.56
C THR A 206 12.13 10.44 28.47
N HIS A 207 12.32 9.24 27.92
CA HIS A 207 12.23 7.96 28.66
C HIS A 207 10.94 7.83 29.48
N THR A 208 9.80 8.17 28.87
CA THR A 208 8.50 8.01 29.53
C THR A 208 8.26 6.55 29.91
N GLU A 209 7.87 6.31 31.16
CA GLU A 209 7.53 4.99 31.71
C GLU A 209 6.50 4.24 30.85
N LEU A 210 6.67 2.93 30.64
CA LEU A 210 5.78 2.11 29.80
C LEU A 210 4.32 2.20 30.24
N SER A 211 4.06 2.23 31.55
CA SER A 211 2.70 2.34 32.11
C SER A 211 2.00 3.67 31.77
N LYS A 212 2.74 4.66 31.28
CA LYS A 212 2.24 5.95 30.82
C LYS A 212 2.24 6.07 29.30
N ARG A 213 2.71 5.04 28.59
CA ARG A 213 2.67 4.96 27.13
C ARG A 213 1.33 4.36 26.75
N GLU A 214 0.35 5.23 26.62
CA GLU A 214 -0.85 4.88 25.86
C GLU A 214 -0.47 4.94 24.40
N ALA A 215 -0.29 3.78 23.77
CA ALA A 215 -0.14 3.75 22.33
C ALA A 215 -1.43 4.23 21.67
N HIS A 216 -2.59 3.89 22.24
CA HIS A 216 -3.93 4.30 21.82
C HIS A 216 -4.51 5.34 22.80
N PHE A 217 -4.47 6.62 22.45
CA PHE A 217 -5.20 7.65 23.20
C PHE A 217 -6.69 7.46 22.96
N PRO A 218 -7.56 7.52 23.99
CA PRO A 218 -9.01 7.55 23.77
C PRO A 218 -9.39 8.72 22.86
N GLU A 219 -10.41 8.51 22.01
CA GLU A 219 -10.98 9.50 21.09
C GLU A 219 -11.32 10.85 21.76
#